data_AF-A0A928NFM1-F1
#
_entry.id   AF-A0A928NFM1-F1
#
_cell.length_a   1.000
_cell.length_b   1.000
_cell.length_c   1.000
_cell.angle_alpha   90.00
_cell.angle_beta   90.00
_cell.angle_gamma   90.00
#
_symmetry.space_group_name_H-M   'P 1'
#
loop_
_entity.id
_entity.type
_entity.pdbx_description
1 polymer ?
#
loop_
_entity_poly.entity_id
_entity_poly.type
_entity_poly.pdbx_seq_one_letter_code
_entity_poly.pdbx_strand_id
1 'polypeptide(L)'
;MNYLRERAAPPGSGGDYREQKARLTKAQAEAAEIDLAKKRGELAPVEDFEKATEAIMRTIRNNMMNIPQRAITRLLGETEEARFKDVLKDEIVQALTVAAQTEIEEE
;
A
#
# COMPACT_ATOMS: atom_id res chain seq x y z
N MET A 1 -27.50 -59.85 -4.72
CA MET A 1 -26.18 -59.32 -5.11
C MET A 1 -26.02 -57.90 -4.60
N ASN A 2 -25.55 -57.70 -3.37
CA ASN A 2 -24.99 -56.42 -2.87
C ASN A 2 -24.27 -56.56 -1.51
N TYR A 3 -23.62 -57.71 -1.25
CA TYR A 3 -22.92 -57.95 0.02
C TYR A 3 -21.44 -57.52 0.02
N LEU A 4 -20.92 -57.09 -1.15
CA LEU A 4 -19.51 -56.75 -1.35
C LEU A 4 -19.25 -55.24 -1.43
N ARG A 5 -20.30 -54.40 -1.55
CA ARG A 5 -20.16 -52.94 -1.54
C ARG A 5 -20.09 -52.35 -0.14
N GLU A 6 -20.56 -53.10 0.85
CA GLU A 6 -20.67 -52.65 2.24
C GLU A 6 -19.43 -52.99 3.09
N ARG A 7 -18.56 -53.89 2.59
CA ARG A 7 -17.37 -54.38 3.34
C ARG A 7 -16.04 -53.77 2.89
N ALA A 8 -16.03 -52.87 1.91
CA ALA A 8 -14.80 -52.38 1.27
C ALA A 8 -14.40 -50.94 1.64
N ALA A 9 -14.88 -50.40 2.75
CA ALA A 9 -14.40 -49.12 3.26
C ALA A 9 -13.75 -49.32 4.64
N PRO A 10 -12.42 -49.14 4.79
CA PRO A 10 -11.82 -49.13 6.12
C PRO A 10 -12.45 -47.99 6.94
N PRO A 11 -12.89 -48.25 8.18
CA PRO A 11 -13.52 -47.24 9.02
C PRO A 11 -12.48 -46.17 9.36
N GLY A 12 -12.63 -44.99 8.76
CA GLY A 12 -11.75 -43.84 8.96
C GLY A 12 -11.28 -43.15 7.68
N SER A 13 -11.18 -43.86 6.54
CA SER A 13 -10.55 -43.30 5.33
C SER A 13 -11.46 -42.36 4.52
N GLY A 14 -12.77 -42.62 4.46
CA GLY A 14 -13.70 -41.82 3.67
C GLY A 14 -14.09 -40.48 4.30
N GLY A 15 -14.05 -40.38 5.64
CA GLY A 15 -14.29 -39.15 6.38
C GLY A 15 -13.11 -38.20 6.28
N ASP A 16 -11.91 -38.70 6.55
CA ASP A 16 -10.65 -37.96 6.45
C ASP A 16 -10.42 -37.46 5.00
N TYR A 17 -10.61 -38.30 3.99
CA TYR A 17 -10.49 -37.86 2.59
C TYR A 17 -11.45 -36.73 2.21
N ARG A 18 -12.72 -36.80 2.66
CA ARG A 18 -13.71 -35.74 2.40
C ARG A 18 -13.36 -34.46 3.14
N GLU A 19 -12.88 -34.56 4.37
CA GLU A 19 -12.43 -33.43 5.19
C GLU A 19 -11.20 -32.75 4.57
N GLN A 20 -10.17 -33.51 4.18
CA GLN A 20 -9.00 -32.97 3.49
C GLN A 20 -9.38 -32.31 2.15
N LYS A 21 -10.30 -32.92 1.38
CA LYS A 21 -10.79 -32.35 0.12
C LYS A 21 -11.57 -31.05 0.34
N ALA A 22 -12.40 -30.98 1.39
CA ALA A 22 -13.11 -29.76 1.75
C ALA A 22 -12.13 -28.65 2.17
N ARG A 23 -11.10 -28.99 2.96
CA ARG A 23 -10.03 -28.05 3.37
C ARG A 23 -9.24 -27.54 2.17
N LEU A 24 -8.87 -28.42 1.24
CA LEU A 24 -8.17 -28.03 0.00
C LEU A 24 -9.05 -27.11 -0.86
N THR A 25 -10.32 -27.44 -1.04
CA THR A 25 -11.26 -26.63 -1.83
C THR A 25 -11.46 -25.25 -1.21
N LYS A 26 -11.54 -25.17 0.12
CA LYS A 26 -11.60 -23.89 0.85
C LYS A 26 -10.35 -23.05 0.63
N ALA A 27 -9.16 -23.65 0.78
CA ALA A 27 -7.90 -22.95 0.56
C ALA A 27 -7.75 -22.46 -0.90
N GLN A 28 -8.22 -23.24 -1.88
CA GLN A 28 -8.24 -22.83 -3.29
C GLN A 28 -9.20 -21.67 -3.54
N ALA A 29 -10.38 -21.67 -2.91
CA ALA A 29 -11.31 -20.55 -2.98
C ALA A 29 -10.72 -19.27 -2.38
N GLU A 30 -10.11 -19.37 -1.20
CA GLU A 30 -9.43 -18.24 -0.54
C GLU A 30 -8.28 -17.68 -1.39
N ALA A 31 -7.47 -18.56 -2.01
CA ALA A 31 -6.41 -18.13 -2.93
C ALA A 31 -6.97 -17.38 -4.16
N ALA A 32 -8.07 -17.89 -4.73
CA ALA A 32 -8.73 -17.24 -5.87
C ALA A 32 -9.33 -15.86 -5.48
N GLU A 33 -9.85 -15.72 -4.27
CA GLU A 33 -10.33 -14.43 -3.74
C GLU A 33 -9.18 -13.42 -3.55
N ILE A 34 -8.04 -13.85 -3.02
CA ILE A 34 -6.84 -13.00 -2.88
C ILE A 34 -6.33 -12.57 -4.26
N ASP A 35 -6.27 -13.47 -5.24
CA ASP A 35 -5.83 -13.14 -6.59
C ASP A 35 -6.79 -12.18 -7.30
N LEU A 36 -8.10 -12.34 -7.07
CA LEU A 36 -9.12 -11.42 -7.56
C LEU A 36 -8.97 -10.03 -6.94
N ALA A 37 -8.78 -9.95 -5.62
CA ALA A 37 -8.59 -8.69 -4.90
C ALA A 37 -7.28 -7.99 -5.32
N LYS A 38 -6.19 -8.72 -5.54
CA LYS A 38 -4.96 -8.18 -6.15
C LYS A 38 -5.20 -7.60 -7.53
N LYS A 39 -5.90 -8.33 -8.41
CA LYS A 39 -6.23 -7.85 -9.78
C LYS A 39 -7.15 -6.62 -9.79
N ARG A 40 -7.94 -6.43 -8.73
CA ARG A 40 -8.77 -5.23 -8.52
C ARG A 40 -8.00 -4.07 -7.91
N GLY A 41 -6.75 -4.25 -7.51
CA GLY A 41 -5.94 -3.25 -6.83
C GLY A 41 -6.32 -3.05 -5.35
N GLU A 42 -7.05 -3.98 -4.75
CA GLU A 42 -7.48 -3.89 -3.34
C GLU A 42 -6.41 -4.39 -2.36
N LEU A 43 -5.39 -5.10 -2.87
CA LEU A 43 -4.28 -5.67 -2.09
C LEU A 43 -2.94 -5.31 -2.73
N ALA A 44 -2.10 -4.61 -1.97
CA ALA A 44 -0.70 -4.35 -2.31
C ALA A 44 0.22 -5.17 -1.40
N PRO A 45 1.37 -5.66 -1.90
CA PRO A 45 2.41 -6.21 -1.05
C PRO A 45 2.89 -5.18 -0.03
N VAL A 46 3.16 -5.62 1.20
CA VAL A 46 3.61 -4.74 2.29
C VAL A 46 4.93 -4.05 1.92
N GLU A 47 5.84 -4.77 1.29
CA GLU A 47 7.14 -4.24 0.85
C GLU A 47 6.98 -3.07 -0.14
N ASP A 48 6.03 -3.17 -1.07
CA ASP A 48 5.77 -2.12 -2.06
C ASP A 48 5.14 -0.89 -1.40
N PHE A 49 4.23 -1.11 -0.44
CA PHE A 49 3.64 -0.03 0.36
C PHE A 49 4.70 0.70 1.20
N GLU A 50 5.62 -0.03 1.82
CA GLU A 50 6.74 0.55 2.58
C GLU A 50 7.64 1.40 1.67
N LYS A 51 8.07 0.87 0.52
CA LYS A 51 8.88 1.61 -0.46
C LYS A 51 8.18 2.87 -0.96
N ALA A 52 6.89 2.77 -1.31
CA ALA A 52 6.10 3.92 -1.76
C ALA A 52 6.01 4.99 -0.65
N THR A 53 5.76 4.57 0.60
CA THR A 53 5.70 5.47 1.74
C THR A 53 7.05 6.16 2.00
N GLU A 54 8.16 5.42 1.95
CA GLU A 54 9.50 5.99 2.07
C GLU A 54 9.81 7.00 0.96
N ALA A 55 9.41 6.70 -0.27
CA ALA A 55 9.57 7.60 -1.41
C ALA A 55 8.80 8.91 -1.21
N ILE A 56 7.53 8.85 -0.80
CA ILE A 56 6.71 10.03 -0.48
C ILE A 56 7.39 10.87 0.61
N MET A 57 7.80 10.24 1.72
CA MET A 57 8.40 10.93 2.85
C MET A 57 9.73 11.60 2.47
N ARG A 58 10.54 10.94 1.63
CA ARG A 58 11.77 11.51 1.08
C ARG A 58 11.48 12.76 0.24
N THR A 59 10.47 12.71 -0.63
CA THR A 59 10.05 13.84 -1.47
C THR A 59 9.59 15.02 -0.61
N ILE A 60 8.75 14.78 0.40
CA ILE A 60 8.30 15.82 1.33
C ILE A 60 9.50 16.47 2.02
N ARG A 61 10.41 15.66 2.58
CA ARG A 61 11.61 16.16 3.25
C ARG A 61 12.45 17.03 2.32
N ASN A 62 12.73 16.57 1.10
CA ASN A 62 13.53 17.31 0.13
C ASN A 62 12.90 18.66 -0.22
N ASN A 63 11.58 18.70 -0.46
CA ASN A 63 10.87 19.93 -0.80
C ASN A 63 10.88 20.94 0.34
N MET A 64 10.71 20.47 1.59
CA MET A 64 10.77 21.29 2.80
C MET A 64 12.17 21.86 3.03
N MET A 65 13.22 21.06 2.85
CA MET A 65 14.61 21.51 3.03
C MET A 65 15.04 22.54 1.98
N ASN A 66 14.34 22.61 0.84
CA ASN A 66 14.58 23.60 -0.20
C ASN A 66 13.86 24.95 0.03
N ILE A 67 12.95 25.04 1.02
CA ILE A 67 12.23 26.29 1.33
C ILE A 67 13.18 27.46 1.62
N PRO A 68 14.22 27.35 2.47
CA PRO A 68 15.07 28.48 2.80
C PRO A 68 15.75 29.10 1.58
N GLN A 69 16.16 28.27 0.62
CA GLN A 69 16.81 28.71 -0.61
C GLN A 69 15.87 29.52 -1.52
N ARG A 70 14.57 29.20 -1.52
CA ARG A 70 13.56 29.98 -2.27
C ARG A 70 13.14 31.23 -1.50
N ALA A 71 12.85 31.07 -0.21
CA ALA A 71 12.38 32.13 0.66
C ALA A 71 13.38 33.30 0.76
N ILE A 72 14.70 33.02 0.80
CA ILE A 72 15.71 34.09 0.92
C ILE A 72 15.64 35.11 -0.21
N THR A 73 15.32 34.68 -1.44
CA THR A 73 15.21 35.58 -2.59
C THR A 73 14.02 36.53 -2.49
N ARG A 74 12.95 36.12 -1.80
CA ARG A 74 11.72 36.90 -1.58
C ARG A 74 11.79 37.77 -0.32
N LEU A 75 12.67 37.45 0.62
CA LEU A 75 12.78 38.09 1.93
C LEU A 75 14.02 39.00 2.07
N LEU A 76 14.88 39.05 1.05
CA LEU A 76 16.08 39.89 1.11
C LEU A 76 15.70 41.38 1.22
N GLY A 77 16.12 42.02 2.31
CA GLY A 77 15.80 43.43 2.59
C GLY A 77 14.40 43.67 3.16
N GLU A 78 13.62 42.61 3.40
CA GLU A 78 12.32 42.71 4.08
C GLU A 78 12.51 43.00 5.57
N THR A 79 11.61 43.80 6.14
CA THR A 79 11.64 44.17 7.56
C THR A 79 10.28 44.00 8.23
N GLU A 80 9.21 43.80 7.46
CA GLU A 80 7.87 43.61 7.97
C GLU A 80 7.62 42.14 8.37
N GLU A 81 7.37 41.89 9.64
CA GLU A 81 7.11 40.53 10.16
C GLU A 81 5.94 39.81 9.45
N ALA A 82 4.90 40.56 9.07
CA ALA A 82 3.76 40.00 8.34
C ALA A 82 4.19 39.40 7.00
N ARG A 83 5.07 40.09 6.27
CA ARG A 83 5.62 39.62 4.99
C ARG A 83 6.46 38.35 5.15
N PHE A 84 7.24 38.24 6.24
CA PHE A 84 7.96 37.00 6.55
C PHE A 84 7.01 35.81 6.73
N LYS A 85 5.93 35.99 7.50
CA LYS A 85 4.95 34.92 7.74
C LYS A 85 4.24 34.51 6.45
N ASP A 86 3.83 35.47 5.63
CA ASP A 86 3.13 35.21 4.37
C ASP A 86 4.03 34.44 3.40
N VAL A 87 5.27 34.90 3.18
CA VAL A 87 6.21 34.23 2.27
C VAL A 87 6.54 32.82 2.76
N LEU A 88 6.83 32.63 4.05
CA LEU A 88 7.13 31.29 4.57
C LEU A 88 5.93 30.34 4.43
N LYS A 89 4.72 30.84 4.68
CA LYS A 89 3.50 30.05 4.51
C LYS A 89 3.27 29.65 3.06
N ASP A 90 3.43 30.59 2.13
CA ASP A 90 3.34 30.32 0.69
C ASP A 90 4.33 29.25 0.26
N GLU A 91 5.59 29.36 0.69
CA GLU A 91 6.64 28.41 0.34
C GLU A 91 6.41 27.00 0.91
N ILE A 92 5.85 26.90 2.12
CA ILE A 92 5.45 25.62 2.72
C ILE A 92 4.30 25.01 1.93
N VAL A 93 3.26 25.78 1.63
CA VAL A 93 2.10 25.30 0.85
C VAL A 93 2.56 24.83 -0.52
N GLN A 94 3.45 25.57 -1.18
CA GLN A 94 4.01 25.18 -2.47
C GLN A 94 4.84 23.89 -2.36
N ALA A 95 5.70 23.76 -1.35
CA ALA A 95 6.52 22.57 -1.13
C ALA A 95 5.67 21.30 -0.94
N LEU A 96 4.59 21.42 -0.17
CA LEU A 96 3.65 20.33 0.09
C LEU A 96 2.78 20.01 -1.13
N THR A 97 2.36 21.04 -1.88
CA THR A 97 1.58 20.85 -3.13
C THR A 97 2.38 20.07 -4.16
N VAL A 98 3.65 20.44 -4.36
CA VAL A 98 4.55 19.71 -5.27
C VAL A 98 4.76 18.27 -4.80
N ALA A 99 4.94 18.04 -3.50
CA ALA A 99 5.08 16.69 -2.97
C ALA A 99 3.82 15.84 -3.19
N ALA A 100 2.63 16.43 -3.05
CA ALA A 100 1.36 15.73 -3.26
C ALA A 100 1.07 15.41 -4.74
N GLN A 101 1.61 16.21 -5.66
CA GLN A 101 1.47 16.00 -7.11
C GLN A 101 2.56 15.10 -7.70
N THR A 102 3.54 14.70 -6.90
CA THR A 102 4.60 13.82 -7.37
C THR A 102 4.04 12.40 -7.49
N GLU A 103 3.92 11.92 -8.73
CA GLU A 103 3.56 10.53 -9.01
C GLU A 103 4.70 9.61 -8.53
N ILE A 104 4.33 8.51 -7.87
CA ILE A 104 5.29 7.47 -7.50
C ILE A 104 5.33 6.52 -8.70
N GLU A 105 6.48 6.45 -9.37
CA GLU A 105 6.68 5.45 -10.41
C GLU A 105 6.66 4.06 -9.74
N GLU A 106 5.67 3.24 -10.10
CA GLU A 106 5.63 1.82 -9.75
C GLU A 106 6.64 1.10 -10.66
N GLU A 107 7.73 0.56 -10.08
CA GLU A 107 8.66 -0.36 -10.77
C GLU A 107 8.11 -1.79 -10.83
#